data_AF-A0A1T4RA84-F1
#
_entry.id   AF-A0A1T4RA84-F1
#
_cell.length_a   1.000
_cell.length_b   1.000
_cell.length_c   1.000
_cell.angle_alpha   90.00
_cell.angle_beta   90.00
_cell.angle_gamma   90.00
#
_symmetry.space_group_name_H-M   'P 1'
#
loop_
_entity.id
_entity.type
_entity.pdbx_description
1 polymer ?
#
loop_
_entity_poly.entity_id
_entity_poly.type
_entity_poly.pdbx_seq_one_letter_code
_entity_poly.pdbx_strand_id
1 'polypeptide(L)'
;MRIGIIGATGNAGRALVAEAVKRGHETTAIVRDAAKAGTTLGTDVPVLERDAFDLTGADLGAFDVVVNAFGTAPDLAHLHVDLARALVERVRGQAGPRLVFILGAGSLRTGEDGHLFVEDLRTTPGAEAWIAIPENQLKELDYLRTVTDVDWVGVSPSALFAPGEATEVVLGSDELLVASDGTSHTSTGTMAVAILDEIERPAHRRTRFTVGDR
;
A
#
# COMPACT_ATOMS: atom_id res chain seq x y z
N MET A 1 -17.59 1.23 -6.90
CA MET A 1 -16.94 2.51 -6.54
C MET A 1 -15.89 2.83 -7.58
N ARG A 2 -15.52 4.10 -7.72
CA ARG A 2 -14.41 4.57 -8.55
C ARG A 2 -13.11 4.46 -7.74
N ILE A 3 -12.19 3.61 -8.18
CA ILE A 3 -10.94 3.32 -7.47
C ILE A 3 -9.76 3.69 -8.35
N GLY A 4 -8.94 4.63 -7.90
CA GLY A 4 -7.66 4.97 -8.52
C GLY A 4 -6.52 4.19 -7.86
N ILE A 5 -5.68 3.51 -8.65
CA ILE A 5 -4.54 2.72 -8.11
C ILE A 5 -3.23 3.30 -8.63
N ILE A 6 -2.47 3.94 -7.75
CA ILE A 6 -1.11 4.42 -8.03
C ILE A 6 -0.15 3.23 -7.96
N GLY A 7 0.79 3.15 -8.91
CA GLY A 7 1.73 2.02 -8.97
C GLY A 7 1.10 0.75 -9.53
N ALA A 8 0.03 0.89 -10.32
CA ALA A 8 -0.78 -0.21 -10.82
C ALA A 8 -0.02 -1.30 -11.61
N THR A 9 1.14 -0.99 -12.19
CA THR A 9 1.96 -1.99 -12.93
C THR A 9 2.95 -2.75 -12.06
N GLY A 10 3.11 -2.38 -10.78
CA GLY A 10 3.90 -3.14 -9.80
C GLY A 10 3.19 -4.39 -9.31
N ASN A 11 3.90 -5.28 -8.62
CA ASN A 11 3.35 -6.57 -8.18
C ASN A 11 2.05 -6.43 -7.35
N ALA A 12 2.06 -5.55 -6.33
CA ALA A 12 0.88 -5.29 -5.51
C ALA A 12 -0.23 -4.57 -6.31
N GLY A 13 0.15 -3.55 -7.10
CA GLY A 13 -0.79 -2.79 -7.93
C GLY A 13 -1.55 -3.66 -8.92
N ARG A 14 -0.89 -4.63 -9.55
CA ARG A 14 -1.51 -5.58 -10.49
C ARG A 14 -2.55 -6.46 -9.80
N ALA A 15 -2.22 -6.97 -8.61
CA ALA A 15 -3.15 -7.78 -7.83
C ALA A 15 -4.37 -6.95 -7.38
N LEU A 16 -4.15 -5.70 -6.98
CA LEU A 16 -5.23 -4.77 -6.62
C LEU A 16 -6.15 -4.45 -7.80
N VAL A 17 -5.58 -4.17 -8.99
CA VAL A 17 -6.37 -3.93 -10.20
C VAL A 17 -7.21 -5.15 -10.54
N ALA A 18 -6.60 -6.34 -10.53
CA ALA A 18 -7.31 -7.58 -10.84
C ALA A 18 -8.46 -7.86 -9.86
N GLU A 19 -8.22 -7.71 -8.56
CA GLU A 19 -9.24 -7.96 -7.53
C GLU A 19 -10.35 -6.89 -7.58
N ALA A 20 -10.01 -5.61 -7.79
CA ALA A 20 -11.00 -4.55 -7.90
C ALA A 20 -11.92 -4.71 -9.14
N VAL A 21 -11.34 -5.09 -10.30
CA VAL A 21 -12.09 -5.39 -11.52
C VAL A 21 -12.98 -6.62 -11.33
N LYS A 22 -12.44 -7.68 -10.70
CA LYS A 22 -13.20 -8.90 -10.39
C LYS A 22 -14.41 -8.63 -9.49
N ARG A 23 -14.32 -7.66 -8.57
CA ARG A 23 -15.43 -7.20 -7.71
C ARG A 23 -16.38 -6.19 -8.38
N GLY A 24 -16.15 -5.85 -9.65
CA GLY A 24 -17.02 -4.96 -10.41
C GLY A 24 -16.86 -3.47 -10.06
N HIS A 25 -15.69 -3.06 -9.54
CA HIS A 25 -15.39 -1.65 -9.31
C HIS A 25 -14.90 -0.94 -10.59
N GLU A 26 -15.22 0.34 -10.71
CA GLU A 26 -14.71 1.22 -11.77
C GLU A 26 -13.25 1.57 -11.46
N THR A 27 -12.34 0.74 -11.92
CA THR A 27 -10.92 0.79 -11.55
C THR A 27 -10.13 1.56 -12.60
N THR A 28 -9.34 2.55 -12.18
CA THR A 28 -8.41 3.28 -13.05
C THR A 28 -6.97 3.07 -12.58
N ALA A 29 -6.12 2.58 -13.48
CA ALA A 29 -4.70 2.45 -13.26
C ALA A 29 -4.00 3.81 -13.42
N ILE A 30 -3.33 4.28 -12.37
CA ILE A 30 -2.53 5.51 -12.39
C ILE A 30 -1.06 5.13 -12.56
N VAL A 31 -0.48 5.49 -13.71
CA VAL A 31 0.83 5.00 -14.18
C VAL A 31 1.61 6.11 -14.88
N ARG A 32 2.93 5.94 -14.94
CA ARG A 32 3.82 6.84 -15.70
C ARG A 32 3.94 6.51 -17.19
N ASP A 33 3.55 5.30 -17.57
CA ASP A 33 3.71 4.76 -18.92
C ASP A 33 2.46 3.93 -19.26
N ALA A 34 1.60 4.50 -20.11
CA ALA A 34 0.35 3.86 -20.52
C ALA A 34 0.60 2.64 -21.43
N ALA A 35 1.65 2.66 -22.25
CA ALA A 35 1.98 1.54 -23.13
C ALA A 35 2.39 0.31 -22.31
N LYS A 36 3.20 0.50 -21.27
CA LYS A 36 3.54 -0.55 -20.29
C LYS A 36 2.30 -1.04 -19.56
N ALA A 37 1.38 -0.16 -19.19
CA ALA A 37 0.13 -0.57 -18.54
C ALA A 37 -0.72 -1.46 -19.44
N GLY A 38 -0.89 -1.12 -20.72
CA GLY A 38 -1.65 -1.94 -21.68
C GLY A 38 -1.09 -3.36 -21.85
N THR A 39 0.24 -3.52 -21.79
CA THR A 39 0.88 -4.84 -21.85
C THR A 39 0.80 -5.62 -20.53
N THR A 40 0.77 -4.92 -19.39
CA THR A 40 0.85 -5.54 -18.05
C THR A 40 -0.53 -5.86 -17.45
N LEU A 41 -1.52 -5.00 -17.71
CA LEU A 41 -2.87 -5.05 -17.13
C LEU A 41 -3.94 -5.44 -18.16
N GLY A 42 -3.61 -5.43 -19.45
CA GLY A 42 -4.58 -5.53 -20.54
C GLY A 42 -5.11 -4.16 -20.98
N THR A 43 -5.85 -4.14 -22.08
CA THR A 43 -6.36 -2.91 -22.70
C THR A 43 -7.69 -2.43 -22.12
N ASP A 44 -8.37 -3.28 -21.34
CA ASP A 44 -9.72 -3.01 -20.85
C ASP A 44 -9.73 -2.25 -19.51
N VAL A 45 -8.56 -2.06 -18.90
CA VAL A 45 -8.41 -1.27 -17.67
C VAL A 45 -8.19 0.20 -18.05
N PRO A 46 -9.08 1.13 -17.65
CA PRO A 46 -8.86 2.56 -17.81
C PRO A 46 -7.52 3.01 -17.22
N VAL A 47 -6.81 3.88 -17.95
CA VAL A 47 -5.49 4.39 -17.55
C VAL A 47 -5.53 5.91 -17.42
N LEU A 48 -5.01 6.41 -16.28
CA LEU A 48 -4.58 7.79 -16.11
C LEU A 48 -3.05 7.83 -16.19
N GLU A 49 -2.53 8.28 -17.32
CA GLU A 49 -1.09 8.45 -17.52
C GLU A 49 -0.60 9.75 -16.86
N ARG A 50 -0.08 9.64 -15.64
CA ARG A 50 0.42 10.74 -14.82
C ARG A 50 1.45 10.22 -13.83
N ASP A 51 2.50 10.99 -13.58
CA ASP A 51 3.34 10.74 -12.41
C ASP A 51 2.51 10.96 -11.13
N ALA A 52 2.72 10.10 -10.12
CA ALA A 52 2.02 10.21 -8.85
C ALA A 52 2.29 11.57 -8.16
N PHE A 53 3.50 12.11 -8.35
CA PHE A 53 3.87 13.43 -7.85
C PHE A 53 3.25 14.59 -8.66
N ASP A 54 2.63 14.34 -9.80
CA ASP A 54 1.95 15.36 -10.61
C ASP A 54 0.43 15.31 -10.51
N LEU A 55 -0.13 14.34 -9.77
CA LEU A 55 -1.58 14.27 -9.52
C LEU A 55 -2.09 15.54 -8.83
N THR A 56 -3.18 16.10 -9.34
CA THR A 56 -3.83 17.26 -8.72
C THR A 56 -4.98 16.83 -7.81
N GLY A 57 -5.48 17.74 -6.96
CA GLY A 57 -6.71 17.48 -6.19
C GLY A 57 -7.92 17.16 -7.09
N ALA A 58 -7.98 17.74 -8.29
CA ALA A 58 -9.03 17.44 -9.27
C ALA A 58 -8.91 16.01 -9.83
N ASP A 59 -7.68 15.55 -10.13
CA ASP A 59 -7.45 14.16 -10.56
C ASP A 59 -7.87 13.18 -9.46
N LEU A 60 -7.50 13.46 -8.20
CA LEU A 60 -7.85 12.60 -7.06
C LEU A 60 -9.34 12.62 -6.74
N GLY A 61 -10.01 13.78 -6.88
CA GLY A 61 -11.45 13.95 -6.64
C GLY A 61 -12.35 13.22 -7.64
N ALA A 62 -11.79 12.66 -8.72
CA ALA A 62 -12.51 11.78 -9.63
C ALA A 62 -12.79 10.38 -9.03
N PHE A 63 -12.17 10.04 -7.90
CA PHE A 63 -12.28 8.73 -7.26
C PHE A 63 -12.99 8.79 -5.91
N ASP A 64 -13.58 7.66 -5.52
CA ASP A 64 -14.09 7.47 -4.17
C ASP A 64 -12.97 6.98 -3.24
N VAL A 65 -12.01 6.22 -3.78
CA VAL A 65 -10.82 5.71 -3.10
C VAL A 65 -9.60 5.84 -4.00
N VAL A 66 -8.47 6.22 -3.41
CA VAL A 66 -7.15 6.13 -4.06
C VAL A 66 -6.24 5.23 -3.25
N VAL A 67 -5.72 4.18 -3.90
CA VAL A 67 -4.76 3.24 -3.32
C VAL A 67 -3.35 3.59 -3.78
N ASN A 68 -2.49 3.91 -2.83
CA ASN A 68 -1.07 4.11 -3.02
C ASN A 68 -0.32 2.77 -2.90
N ALA A 69 -0.07 2.12 -4.03
CA ALA A 69 0.80 0.95 -4.16
C ALA A 69 2.17 1.32 -4.77
N PHE A 70 2.61 2.56 -4.58
CA PHE A 70 3.90 3.05 -5.04
C PHE A 70 5.06 2.26 -4.40
N GLY A 71 6.02 1.90 -5.24
CA GLY A 71 7.29 1.32 -4.81
C GLY A 71 8.44 2.09 -5.47
N THR A 72 9.58 2.15 -4.78
CA THR A 72 10.75 2.90 -5.22
C THR A 72 12.04 2.14 -4.93
N ALA A 73 13.13 2.57 -5.55
CA ALA A 73 14.46 2.03 -5.30
C ALA A 73 15.03 2.56 -3.96
N PRO A 74 15.97 1.84 -3.30
CA PRO A 74 16.49 2.22 -1.99
C PRO A 74 17.07 3.64 -1.89
N ASP A 75 17.76 4.11 -2.94
CA ASP A 75 18.33 5.46 -3.04
C ASP A 75 17.25 6.58 -3.11
N LEU A 76 16.04 6.20 -3.51
CA LEU A 76 14.87 7.07 -3.60
C LEU A 76 13.80 6.76 -2.54
N ALA A 77 14.16 6.04 -1.48
CA ALA A 77 13.21 5.59 -0.45
C ALA A 77 12.46 6.75 0.25
N HIS A 78 13.04 7.95 0.31
CA HIS A 78 12.39 9.16 0.84
C HIS A 78 11.08 9.51 0.11
N LEU A 79 10.94 9.10 -1.15
CA LEU A 79 9.74 9.35 -1.95
C LEU A 79 8.46 8.70 -1.37
N HIS A 80 8.58 7.67 -0.53
CA HIS A 80 7.42 7.14 0.20
C HIS A 80 6.76 8.21 1.09
N VAL A 81 7.58 8.94 1.86
CA VAL A 81 7.09 10.00 2.76
C VAL A 81 6.58 11.19 1.96
N ASP A 82 7.33 11.59 0.91
CA ASP A 82 6.98 12.76 0.12
C ASP A 82 5.70 12.56 -0.69
N LEU A 83 5.49 11.36 -1.25
CA LEU A 83 4.24 11.06 -1.95
C LEU A 83 3.05 11.02 -0.98
N ALA A 84 3.22 10.42 0.20
CA ALA A 84 2.15 10.41 1.20
C ALA A 84 1.75 11.82 1.63
N ARG A 85 2.72 12.71 1.85
CA ARG A 85 2.47 14.14 2.13
C ARG A 85 1.72 14.82 1.01
N ALA A 86 2.20 14.67 -0.22
CA ALA A 86 1.59 15.28 -1.38
C ALA A 86 0.13 14.84 -1.56
N LEU A 87 -0.15 13.53 -1.45
CA LEU A 87 -1.51 13.00 -1.58
C LEU A 87 -2.44 13.54 -0.47
N VAL A 88 -1.99 13.54 0.78
CA VAL A 88 -2.76 14.10 1.91
C VAL A 88 -3.06 15.58 1.71
N GLU A 89 -2.06 16.38 1.33
CA GLU A 89 -2.23 17.82 1.11
C GLU A 89 -3.21 18.14 -0.02
N ARG A 90 -3.22 17.33 -1.09
CA ARG A 90 -4.08 17.55 -2.26
C ARG A 90 -5.55 17.27 -2.00
N VAL A 91 -5.86 16.36 -1.07
CA VAL A 91 -7.25 16.01 -0.73
C VAL A 91 -7.77 16.73 0.53
N ARG A 92 -6.87 17.34 1.31
CA ARG A 92 -7.20 18.07 2.53
C ARG A 92 -8.21 19.19 2.26
N GLY A 93 -9.21 19.29 3.14
CA GLY A 93 -10.24 20.33 3.08
C GLY A 93 -11.24 20.18 1.92
N GLN A 94 -11.16 19.08 1.16
CA GLN A 94 -12.09 18.75 0.07
C GLN A 94 -12.93 17.52 0.46
N ALA A 95 -14.08 17.35 -0.18
CA ALA A 95 -14.75 16.05 -0.21
C ALA A 95 -13.94 15.11 -1.12
N GLY A 96 -12.77 14.70 -0.63
CA GLY A 96 -11.78 13.92 -1.38
C GLY A 96 -11.94 12.41 -1.17
N PRO A 97 -11.20 11.61 -1.96
CA PRO A 97 -11.21 10.17 -1.81
C PRO A 97 -10.67 9.76 -0.44
N ARG A 98 -11.10 8.57 0.01
CA ARG A 98 -10.35 7.87 1.06
C ARG A 98 -9.00 7.42 0.50
N LEU A 99 -7.93 7.62 1.27
CA LEU A 99 -6.58 7.22 0.89
C LEU A 99 -6.21 5.88 1.56
N VAL A 100 -5.72 4.93 0.75
CA VAL A 100 -5.21 3.64 1.24
C VAL A 100 -3.72 3.57 0.94
N PHE A 101 -2.88 3.30 1.94
CA PHE A 101 -1.43 3.21 1.78
C PHE A 101 -0.94 1.79 2.02
N ILE A 102 -0.24 1.20 1.05
CA ILE A 102 0.56 0.01 1.31
C ILE A 102 1.87 0.47 1.95
N LEU A 103 2.05 0.10 3.22
CA LEU A 103 3.22 0.45 4.03
C LEU A 103 4.22 -0.72 4.06
N GLY A 104 5.24 -0.60 4.92
CA GLY A 104 6.23 -1.65 5.15
C GLY A 104 5.99 -2.42 6.46
N ALA A 105 6.52 -3.64 6.52
CA ALA A 105 6.51 -4.49 7.72
C ALA A 105 7.44 -3.97 8.83
N GLY A 106 8.45 -3.15 8.52
CA GLY A 106 9.45 -2.68 9.50
C GLY A 106 8.88 -1.88 10.68
N SER A 107 7.65 -1.39 10.57
CA SER A 107 6.94 -0.68 11.64
C SER A 107 6.10 -1.58 12.55
N LEU A 108 6.08 -2.90 12.30
CA LEU A 108 5.42 -3.88 13.17
C LEU A 108 6.32 -4.22 14.36
N ARG A 109 5.72 -4.56 15.49
CA ARG A 109 6.39 -5.03 16.70
C ARG A 109 6.66 -6.53 16.61
N THR A 110 7.78 -6.96 17.17
CA THR A 110 8.22 -8.36 17.20
C THR A 110 9.08 -8.60 18.45
N GLY A 111 9.41 -9.87 18.69
CA GLY A 111 10.20 -10.28 19.85
C GLY A 111 9.44 -10.20 21.19
N GLU A 112 10.03 -10.76 22.24
CA GLU A 112 9.45 -10.73 23.59
C GLU A 112 9.46 -9.32 24.20
N ASP A 113 10.40 -8.48 23.76
CA ASP A 113 10.57 -7.08 24.17
C ASP A 113 9.74 -6.09 23.33
N GLY A 114 9.07 -6.56 22.26
CA GLY A 114 8.15 -5.76 21.45
C GLY A 114 8.82 -4.65 20.65
N HIS A 115 10.10 -4.83 20.28
CA HIS A 115 10.85 -3.88 19.46
C HIS A 115 10.31 -3.83 18.02
N LEU A 116 10.70 -2.81 17.24
CA LEU A 116 10.24 -2.67 15.86
C LEU A 116 11.01 -3.59 14.92
N PHE A 117 10.33 -4.30 14.03
CA PHE A 117 10.93 -5.26 13.08
C PHE A 117 12.01 -4.64 12.17
N VAL A 118 12.00 -3.31 11.95
CA VAL A 118 13.10 -2.62 11.25
C VAL A 118 14.45 -2.78 11.95
N GLU A 119 14.47 -3.01 13.26
CA GLU A 119 15.70 -3.27 14.03
C GLU A 119 16.28 -4.64 13.67
N ASP A 120 15.45 -5.69 13.57
CA ASP A 120 15.86 -7.00 13.03
C ASP A 120 16.36 -6.88 11.59
N LEU A 121 15.62 -6.15 10.73
CA LEU A 121 16.00 -5.96 9.33
C LEU A 121 17.39 -5.30 9.19
N ARG A 122 17.75 -4.35 10.07
CA ARG A 122 19.09 -3.72 10.06
C ARG A 122 20.22 -4.72 10.31
N THR A 123 19.95 -5.80 11.03
CA THR A 123 20.95 -6.83 11.34
C THR A 123 21.09 -7.88 10.24
N THR A 124 20.19 -7.89 9.26
CA THR A 124 20.23 -8.85 8.15
C THR A 124 21.47 -8.61 7.29
N PRO A 125 22.28 -9.65 6.96
CA PRO A 125 23.43 -9.48 6.08
C PRO A 125 23.05 -8.86 4.72
N GLY A 126 23.73 -7.78 4.33
CA GLY A 126 23.44 -7.05 3.09
C GLY A 126 22.29 -6.05 3.20
N ALA A 127 21.74 -5.82 4.40
CA ALA A 127 20.65 -4.87 4.62
C ALA A 127 21.00 -3.44 4.20
N GLU A 128 22.27 -3.04 4.27
CA GLU A 128 22.73 -1.71 3.86
C GLU A 128 22.31 -1.30 2.44
N ALA A 129 22.09 -2.28 1.55
CA ALA A 129 21.66 -2.04 0.18
C ALA A 129 20.18 -1.69 0.04
N TRP A 130 19.32 -2.01 1.02
CA TRP A 130 17.86 -1.89 0.91
C TRP A 130 17.13 -1.37 2.15
N ILE A 131 17.80 -1.27 3.31
CA ILE A 131 17.20 -0.91 4.61
C ILE A 131 16.53 0.48 4.60
N ALA A 132 16.97 1.37 3.71
CA ALA A 132 16.37 2.68 3.53
C ALA A 132 14.85 2.60 3.22
N ILE A 133 14.38 1.54 2.56
CA ILE A 133 12.95 1.38 2.20
C ILE A 133 12.08 1.21 3.47
N PRO A 134 12.24 0.15 4.29
CA PRO A 134 11.41 -0.01 5.49
C PRO A 134 11.59 1.12 6.50
N GLU A 135 12.77 1.75 6.58
CA GLU A 135 12.97 2.93 7.42
C GLU A 135 12.15 4.14 6.97
N ASN A 136 12.05 4.39 5.66
CA ASN A 136 11.22 5.49 5.15
C ASN A 136 9.73 5.15 5.17
N GLN A 137 9.33 3.89 5.03
CA GLN A 137 7.94 3.50 5.21
C GLN A 137 7.49 3.55 6.69
N LEU A 138 8.41 3.36 7.65
CA LEU A 138 8.14 3.68 9.06
C LEU A 138 7.90 5.18 9.23
N LYS A 139 8.76 6.04 8.64
CA LYS A 139 8.57 7.50 8.65
C LYS A 139 7.27 7.93 7.95
N GLU A 140 6.87 7.22 6.89
CA GLU A 140 5.59 7.42 6.20
C GLU A 140 4.42 7.17 7.15
N LEU A 141 4.42 6.04 7.88
CA LEU A 141 3.41 5.76 8.89
C LEU A 141 3.41 6.80 10.01
N ASP A 142 4.58 7.21 10.50
CA ASP A 142 4.69 8.22 11.55
C ASP A 142 4.13 9.57 11.08
N TYR A 143 4.37 9.95 9.82
CA TYR A 143 3.71 11.11 9.22
C TYR A 143 2.18 10.92 9.18
N LEU A 144 1.67 9.80 8.66
CA LEU A 144 0.23 9.54 8.56
C LEU A 144 -0.47 9.61 9.92
N ARG A 145 0.18 9.13 10.99
CA ARG A 145 -0.33 9.24 12.37
C ARG A 145 -0.54 10.69 12.85
N THR A 146 0.15 11.67 12.24
CA THR A 146 -0.09 13.10 12.52
C THR A 146 -1.29 13.68 11.78
N VAL A 147 -1.82 12.97 10.77
CA VAL A 147 -2.91 13.43 9.91
C VAL A 147 -4.25 13.07 10.53
N THR A 148 -4.94 14.07 11.07
CA THR A 148 -6.23 13.88 11.76
C THR A 148 -7.45 14.25 10.91
N ASP A 149 -7.24 14.92 9.77
CA ASP A 149 -8.27 15.61 9.00
C ASP A 149 -8.51 15.03 7.60
N VAL A 150 -7.82 13.94 7.25
CA VAL A 150 -8.01 13.17 6.00
C VAL A 150 -8.34 11.73 6.35
N ASP A 151 -9.28 11.12 5.61
CA ASP A 151 -9.64 9.71 5.77
C ASP A 151 -8.57 8.83 5.11
N TRP A 152 -7.63 8.34 5.91
CA TRP A 152 -6.58 7.43 5.47
C TRP A 152 -6.65 6.09 6.21
N VAL A 153 -6.13 5.05 5.57
CA VAL A 153 -5.81 3.77 6.22
C VAL A 153 -4.47 3.26 5.70
N GLY A 154 -3.63 2.78 6.61
CA GLY A 154 -2.37 2.12 6.29
C GLY A 154 -2.51 0.61 6.38
N VAL A 155 -1.88 -0.11 5.47
CA VAL A 155 -1.87 -1.58 5.47
C VAL A 155 -0.42 -2.05 5.37
N SER A 156 0.08 -2.68 6.43
CA SER A 156 1.42 -3.28 6.43
C SER A 156 1.33 -4.76 6.06
N PRO A 157 2.14 -5.26 5.10
CA PRO A 157 2.29 -6.70 4.92
C PRO A 157 3.03 -7.32 6.11
N SER A 158 3.04 -8.66 6.16
CA SER A 158 3.97 -9.45 6.96
C SER A 158 5.41 -9.34 6.44
N ALA A 159 6.39 -9.97 7.11
CA ALA A 159 7.81 -9.75 6.84
C ALA A 159 8.21 -9.99 5.37
N LEU A 160 7.75 -11.09 4.78
CA LEU A 160 7.94 -11.40 3.37
C LEU A 160 6.68 -11.01 2.57
N PHE A 161 6.81 -9.98 1.73
CA PHE A 161 5.75 -9.60 0.80
C PHE A 161 6.12 -9.98 -0.63
N ALA A 162 5.45 -10.97 -1.20
CA ALA A 162 5.83 -11.56 -2.48
C ALA A 162 4.63 -11.74 -3.43
N PRO A 163 4.86 -11.81 -4.76
CA PRO A 163 3.82 -12.20 -5.71
C PRO A 163 3.25 -13.57 -5.38
N GLY A 164 1.92 -13.69 -5.40
CA GLY A 164 1.23 -14.96 -5.18
C GLY A 164 -0.29 -14.81 -5.21
N GLU A 165 -0.99 -15.94 -5.32
CA GLU A 165 -2.45 -16.00 -5.25
C GLU A 165 -2.95 -15.67 -3.84
N ALA A 166 -4.20 -15.21 -3.75
CA ALA A 166 -4.82 -14.94 -2.46
C ALA A 166 -5.03 -16.26 -1.69
N THR A 167 -4.62 -16.25 -0.43
CA THR A 167 -4.94 -17.28 0.55
C THR A 167 -5.96 -16.73 1.54
N GLU A 168 -6.20 -17.46 2.62
CA GLU A 168 -7.06 -16.95 3.68
C GLU A 168 -6.38 -15.78 4.42
N VAL A 169 -7.08 -14.66 4.49
CA VAL A 169 -6.59 -13.42 5.08
C VAL A 169 -6.54 -13.54 6.60
N VAL A 170 -5.39 -13.24 7.19
CA VAL A 170 -5.22 -12.99 8.62
C VAL A 170 -4.98 -11.50 8.83
N LEU A 171 -5.75 -10.90 9.74
CA LEU A 171 -5.62 -9.48 10.10
C LEU A 171 -5.01 -9.34 11.49
N GLY A 172 -4.18 -8.32 11.65
CA GLY A 172 -3.63 -7.87 12.93
C GLY A 172 -3.59 -6.35 13.02
N SER A 173 -3.10 -5.84 14.14
CA SER A 173 -2.91 -4.41 14.35
C SER A 173 -1.45 -4.01 14.12
N ASP A 174 -0.62 -4.14 15.15
CA ASP A 174 0.75 -3.64 15.20
C ASP A 174 1.81 -4.73 15.37
N GLU A 175 1.43 -5.98 15.60
CA GLU A 175 2.36 -7.10 15.77
C GLU A 175 2.67 -7.77 14.43
N LEU A 176 3.90 -8.25 14.27
CA LEU A 176 4.30 -9.06 13.12
C LEU A 176 3.52 -10.37 13.11
N LEU A 177 2.80 -10.64 12.01
CA LEU A 177 2.03 -11.87 11.87
C LEU A 177 2.93 -13.04 11.47
N VAL A 178 2.69 -14.20 12.06
CA VAL A 178 3.35 -15.46 11.73
C VAL A 178 2.27 -16.44 11.25
N ALA A 179 2.45 -16.95 10.04
CA ALA A 179 1.57 -17.94 9.44
C ALA A 179 1.73 -19.30 10.10
N SER A 180 0.81 -20.21 9.79
CA SER A 180 0.76 -21.58 10.32
C SER A 180 1.99 -22.43 9.96
N ASP A 181 2.74 -22.05 8.93
CA ASP A 181 4.01 -22.67 8.56
C ASP A 181 5.22 -22.19 9.40
N GLY A 182 4.98 -21.26 10.34
CA GLY A 182 6.00 -20.69 11.21
C GLY A 182 6.77 -19.53 10.60
N THR A 183 6.41 -19.06 9.41
CA THR A 183 7.07 -17.93 8.73
C THR A 183 6.13 -16.73 8.63
N SER A 184 6.69 -15.53 8.45
CA SER A 184 5.92 -14.29 8.35
C SER A 184 5.82 -13.86 6.89
N HIS A 185 4.69 -14.11 6.25
CA HIS A 185 4.52 -13.83 4.82
C HIS A 185 3.12 -13.33 4.45
N THR A 186 3.06 -12.63 3.32
CA THR A 186 1.83 -12.15 2.70
C THR A 186 1.99 -12.20 1.19
N SER A 187 1.02 -12.77 0.49
CA SER A 187 0.97 -12.71 -0.96
C SER A 187 0.34 -11.39 -1.45
N THR A 188 0.69 -10.97 -2.67
CA THR A 188 0.02 -9.83 -3.32
C THR A 188 -1.49 -10.03 -3.47
N GLY A 189 -1.94 -11.28 -3.68
CA GLY A 189 -3.36 -11.61 -3.76
C GLY A 189 -4.07 -11.43 -2.43
N THR A 190 -3.49 -11.91 -1.32
CA THR A 190 -4.05 -11.77 0.02
C THR A 190 -4.11 -10.30 0.43
N MET A 191 -3.06 -9.54 0.14
CA MET A 191 -3.03 -8.09 0.33
C MET A 191 -4.16 -7.39 -0.46
N ALA A 192 -4.36 -7.76 -1.72
CA ALA A 192 -5.41 -7.17 -2.55
C ALA A 192 -6.81 -7.47 -2.00
N VAL A 193 -7.08 -8.72 -1.61
CA VAL A 193 -8.36 -9.11 -0.97
C VAL A 193 -8.59 -8.30 0.29
N ALA A 194 -7.61 -8.23 1.20
CA ALA A 194 -7.74 -7.49 2.46
C ALA A 194 -7.99 -5.99 2.25
N ILE A 195 -7.29 -5.36 1.30
CA ILE A 195 -7.50 -3.95 0.96
C ILE A 195 -8.89 -3.73 0.37
N LEU A 196 -9.35 -4.58 -0.55
CA LEU A 196 -10.67 -4.42 -1.15
C LEU A 196 -11.79 -4.69 -0.14
N ASP A 197 -11.61 -5.63 0.79
CA ASP A 197 -12.55 -5.84 1.91
C ASP A 197 -12.68 -4.58 2.77
N GLU A 198 -11.56 -3.93 3.12
CA GLU A 198 -11.53 -2.68 3.89
C GLU A 198 -12.12 -1.48 3.10
N ILE A 199 -11.99 -1.48 1.77
CA ILE A 199 -12.60 -0.47 0.90
C ILE A 199 -14.11 -0.61 0.87
N GLU A 200 -14.63 -1.84 0.70
CA GLU A 200 -16.05 -2.12 0.61
C GLU A 200 -16.76 -2.00 1.97
N ARG A 201 -16.08 -2.37 3.06
CA ARG A 201 -16.60 -2.35 4.43
C ARG A 201 -15.58 -1.70 5.38
N PRO A 202 -15.46 -0.36 5.35
CA PRO A 202 -14.53 0.39 6.21
C PRO A 202 -14.62 0.03 7.69
N ALA A 203 -13.58 -0.60 8.23
CA ALA A 203 -13.45 -0.91 9.67
C ALA A 203 -12.36 -0.05 10.34
N HIS A 204 -11.40 0.44 9.57
CA HIS A 204 -10.22 1.17 10.07
C HIS A 204 -10.22 2.61 9.59
N ARG A 205 -10.07 3.60 10.48
CA ARG A 205 -9.96 5.01 10.06
C ARG A 205 -8.81 5.70 10.77
N ARG A 206 -7.93 6.32 9.99
CA ARG A 206 -6.72 7.02 10.47
C ARG A 206 -5.86 6.13 11.36
N THR A 207 -5.71 4.88 10.94
CA THR A 207 -4.92 3.85 11.63
C THR A 207 -4.23 2.94 10.63
N ARG A 208 -3.30 2.13 11.12
CA ARG A 208 -2.69 1.01 10.39
C ARG A 208 -3.28 -0.30 10.89
N PHE A 209 -3.49 -1.24 9.99
CA PHE A 209 -3.62 -2.68 10.30
C PHE A 209 -2.59 -3.48 9.51
N THR A 210 -2.40 -4.75 9.85
CA THR A 210 -1.49 -5.65 9.13
C THR A 210 -2.21 -6.86 8.58
N VAL A 211 -1.66 -7.41 7.50
CA VAL A 211 -2.19 -8.54 6.76
C VAL A 211 -1.13 -9.64 6.70
N GLY A 212 -1.56 -10.87 6.85
CA GLY A 212 -0.75 -12.08 6.69
C GLY A 212 -1.53 -13.14 5.91
N ASP A 213 -0.78 -14.04 5.28
CA ASP A 213 -1.33 -15.33 4.88
C ASP A 213 -1.57 -16.19 6.12
N ARG A 214 -2.52 -17.13 6.03
CA ARG A 214 -2.75 -18.13 7.08
C ARG A 214 -1.68 -19.20 7.12
#